data_AF-F3ZU27-F1
#
_entry.id   AF-F3ZU27-F1
#
_cell.length_a   1.000
_cell.length_b   1.000
_cell.length_c   1.000
_cell.angle_alpha   90.00
_cell.angle_beta   90.00
_cell.angle_gamma   90.00
#
_symmetry.space_group_name_H-M   'P 1'
#
loop_
_entity.id
_entity.type
_entity.pdbx_description
1 polymer ?
#
loop_
_entity_poly.entity_id
_entity_poly.type
_entity_poly.pdbx_seq_one_letter_code
_entity_poly.pdbx_strand_id
1 'polypeptide(L)'
;MKATNHFTRTILTYLELRAESDTLFAESFAKENKNIDDCITYIFNEVQKSGCMGFADDEIYSIAVHYYDYPNLYKNLTSCTNQLIIIANNIKR
;
A
#
# COMPACT_ATOMS: atom_id res chain seq x y z
N MET A 1 -8.60 7.98 1.91
CA MET A 1 -9.60 7.31 2.78
C MET A 1 -8.89 6.83 4.03
N LYS A 2 -9.55 6.80 5.19
CA LYS A 2 -8.96 6.29 6.43
C LYS A 2 -9.52 4.91 6.73
N ALA A 3 -8.66 3.95 7.07
CA ALA A 3 -9.09 2.62 7.50
C ALA A 3 -9.74 2.65 8.88
N THR A 4 -10.53 1.62 9.17
CA THR A 4 -10.98 1.33 10.52
C THR A 4 -9.82 0.75 11.34
N ASN A 5 -9.81 0.99 12.65
CA ASN A 5 -8.80 0.40 13.55
C ASN A 5 -8.80 -1.14 13.48
N HIS A 6 -9.98 -1.74 13.28
CA HIS A 6 -10.10 -3.17 13.11
C HIS A 6 -9.38 -3.66 11.86
N PHE A 7 -9.60 -3.01 10.70
CA PHE A 7 -8.91 -3.36 9.46
C PHE A 7 -7.39 -3.22 9.61
N THR A 8 -6.90 -2.10 10.15
CA THR A 8 -5.46 -1.89 10.37
C THR A 8 -4.86 -2.98 11.27
N ARG A 9 -5.54 -3.33 12.37
CA ARG A 9 -5.09 -4.39 13.28
C ARG A 9 -5.05 -5.75 12.57
N THR A 10 -6.09 -6.11 11.82
CA THR A 10 -6.17 -7.38 11.09
C THR A 10 -5.02 -7.53 10.10
N ILE A 11 -4.74 -6.49 9.31
CA ILE A 11 -3.61 -6.51 8.36
C ILE A 11 -2.28 -6.62 9.11
N LEU A 12 -2.09 -5.84 10.18
CA LEU A 12 -0.86 -5.89 10.97
C LEU A 12 -0.61 -7.29 11.55
N THR A 13 -1.63 -7.91 12.17
CA THR A 13 -1.51 -9.24 12.75
C THR A 13 -1.18 -10.29 11.70
N TYR A 14 -1.77 -10.21 10.50
CA TYR A 14 -1.39 -11.10 9.41
C TYR A 14 0.09 -10.95 9.02
N LEU A 15 0.58 -9.71 8.88
CA LEU A 15 1.97 -9.45 8.50
C LEU A 15 2.97 -9.88 9.59
N GLU A 16 2.62 -9.70 10.86
CA GLU A 16 3.41 -10.18 12.01
C GLU A 16 3.54 -11.70 11.98
N LEU A 17 2.42 -12.44 11.83
CA LEU A 17 2.44 -13.90 11.71
C LEU A 17 3.23 -14.38 10.48
N ARG A 18 3.12 -13.65 9.36
CA ARG A 18 3.91 -13.93 8.16
C ARG A 18 5.41 -13.77 8.45
N ALA A 19 5.82 -12.68 9.10
CA ALA A 19 7.21 -12.40 9.46
C ALA A 19 7.78 -13.42 10.47
N GLU A 20 6.95 -13.97 11.36
CA GLU A 20 7.36 -15.08 12.24
C GLU A 20 7.69 -16.35 11.44
N SER A 21 6.95 -16.61 10.36
CA SER A 21 7.10 -17.83 9.55
C SER A 21 8.10 -17.71 8.38
N ASP A 22 8.33 -16.49 7.87
CA ASP A 22 9.08 -16.22 6.64
C ASP A 22 10.19 -15.21 6.93
N THR A 23 11.42 -15.71 7.05
CA THR A 23 12.59 -14.91 7.43
C THR A 23 12.93 -13.84 6.40
N LEU A 24 12.71 -14.10 5.10
CA LEU A 24 12.96 -13.12 4.05
C LEU A 24 11.94 -11.98 4.12
N PHE A 25 10.69 -12.33 4.40
CA PHE A 25 9.65 -11.33 4.64
C PHE A 25 9.92 -10.51 5.91
N ALA A 26 10.42 -11.15 6.98
CA ALA A 26 10.78 -10.46 8.23
C ALA A 26 11.80 -9.34 8.01
N GLU A 27 12.82 -9.58 7.18
CA GLU A 27 13.80 -8.56 6.80
C GLU A 27 13.14 -7.38 6.07
N SER A 28 12.19 -7.66 5.17
CA SER A 28 11.42 -6.63 4.47
C SER A 28 10.48 -5.86 5.38
N PHE A 29 9.85 -6.54 6.33
CA PHE A 29 8.91 -5.96 7.30
C PHE A 29 9.61 -5.02 8.29
N ALA A 30 10.86 -5.32 8.66
CA ALA A 30 11.67 -4.52 9.58
C ALA A 30 12.27 -3.22 8.97
N LYS A 31 12.06 -2.97 7.68
CA LYS A 31 12.60 -1.77 7.01
C LYS A 31 11.97 -0.49 7.58
N GLU A 32 12.78 0.42 8.12
CA GLU A 32 12.34 1.68 8.75
C GLU A 32 11.54 2.61 7.82
N ASN A 33 11.72 2.50 6.50
CA ASN A 33 11.00 3.30 5.51
C ASN A 33 9.63 2.71 5.10
N LYS A 34 9.18 1.65 5.77
CA LYS A 34 7.90 0.99 5.57
C LYS A 34 7.10 1.05 6.87
N ASN A 35 5.81 1.36 6.78
CA ASN A 35 4.92 1.43 7.93
C ASN A 35 3.52 0.97 7.56
N ILE A 36 2.75 0.60 8.58
CA ILE A 36 1.41 0.05 8.39
C ILE A 36 0.46 1.07 7.76
N ASP A 37 0.53 2.35 8.10
CA ASP A 37 -0.40 3.38 7.56
C ASP A 37 -0.22 3.58 6.05
N ASP A 38 1.02 3.57 5.57
CA ASP A 38 1.35 3.60 4.16
C ASP A 38 0.95 2.31 3.44
N CYS A 39 1.10 1.15 4.11
CA CYS A 39 0.64 -0.13 3.59
C CYS A 39 -0.89 -0.14 3.39
N ILE A 40 -1.65 0.35 4.36
CA ILE A 40 -3.11 0.49 4.26
C ILE A 40 -3.48 1.43 3.10
N THR A 41 -2.78 2.56 2.97
CA THR A 41 -2.99 3.49 1.87
C THR A 41 -2.71 2.83 0.51
N TYR A 42 -1.66 2.01 0.44
CA TYR A 42 -1.33 1.23 -0.75
C TYR A 42 -2.44 0.24 -1.11
N ILE A 43 -2.94 -0.54 -0.15
CA ILE A 43 -4.04 -1.49 -0.35
C ILE A 43 -5.27 -0.78 -0.94
N PHE A 44 -5.69 0.34 -0.37
CA PHE A 44 -6.86 1.08 -0.89
C PHE A 44 -6.64 1.61 -2.31
N ASN A 45 -5.43 2.03 -2.65
CA ASN A 45 -5.13 2.49 -4.00
C ASN A 45 -5.21 1.32 -5.00
N GLU A 46 -4.67 0.14 -4.66
CA GLU A 46 -4.74 -1.03 -5.54
C GLU A 46 -6.18 -1.54 -5.70
N VAL A 47 -6.93 -1.61 -4.60
CA VAL A 47 -8.36 -1.95 -4.61
C VAL A 47 -9.15 -0.96 -5.46
N GLN A 48 -8.92 0.35 -5.32
CA GLN A 48 -9.60 1.36 -6.13
C GLN A 48 -9.25 1.26 -7.62
N LYS A 49 -7.97 1.04 -7.96
CA LYS A 49 -7.51 0.88 -9.34
C LYS A 49 -8.12 -0.34 -10.02
N SER A 50 -8.37 -1.41 -9.27
CA SER A 50 -8.95 -2.64 -9.82
C SER A 50 -10.35 -2.44 -10.42
N GLY A 51 -11.13 -1.49 -9.87
CA GLY A 51 -12.55 -1.33 -10.19
C GLY A 51 -13.46 -2.43 -9.64
N CYS A 52 -12.95 -3.39 -8.86
CA CYS A 52 -13.71 -4.49 -8.28
C CYS A 52 -14.38 -4.08 -6.96
N MET A 53 -15.59 -4.60 -6.70
CA MET A 53 -16.37 -4.27 -5.49
C MET A 53 -16.09 -5.17 -4.29
N GLY A 54 -15.34 -6.25 -4.46
CA GLY A 54 -15.07 -7.22 -3.40
C GLY A 54 -13.80 -8.00 -3.66
N PHE A 55 -13.17 -8.43 -2.58
CA PHE A 55 -11.91 -9.17 -2.54
C PHE A 55 -12.00 -10.21 -1.44
N ALA A 56 -11.37 -11.36 -1.64
CA ALA A 56 -11.10 -12.29 -0.57
C ALA A 56 -9.97 -11.77 0.34
N ASP A 57 -9.93 -12.25 1.58
CA ASP A 57 -8.91 -11.84 2.54
C ASP A 57 -7.48 -12.11 2.02
N ASP A 58 -7.25 -13.27 1.39
CA ASP A 58 -5.96 -13.65 0.82
C ASP A 58 -5.48 -12.71 -0.30
N GLU A 59 -6.41 -12.13 -1.08
CA GLU A 59 -6.07 -11.15 -2.11
C GLU A 59 -5.59 -9.84 -1.46
N ILE A 60 -6.29 -9.39 -0.42
CA ILE A 60 -5.92 -8.19 0.35
C ILE A 60 -4.57 -8.40 1.05
N TYR A 61 -4.37 -9.57 1.65
CA TYR A 61 -3.12 -9.94 2.30
C TYR A 61 -1.95 -10.02 1.30
N SER A 62 -2.19 -10.52 0.09
CA SER A 62 -1.17 -10.55 -0.97
C SER A 62 -0.75 -9.14 -1.39
N ILE A 63 -1.69 -8.20 -1.48
CA ILE A 63 -1.39 -6.78 -1.74
C ILE A 63 -0.57 -6.17 -0.60
N ALA A 64 -0.88 -6.51 0.65
CA ALA A 64 -0.13 -6.04 1.82
C ALA A 64 1.32 -6.56 1.83
N VAL A 65 1.53 -7.84 1.53
CA VAL A 65 2.87 -8.44 1.42
C VAL A 65 3.67 -7.79 0.29
N HIS A 66 3.04 -7.56 -0.86
CA HIS A 66 3.67 -6.91 -2.00
C HIS A 66 4.21 -5.51 -1.65
N TYR A 67 3.50 -4.75 -0.80
CA TYR A 67 4.00 -3.45 -0.32
C TYR A 67 5.33 -3.59 0.42
N TYR A 68 5.57 -4.63 1.20
CA TYR A 68 6.82 -4.78 1.97
C TYR A 68 7.95 -5.38 1.15
N ASP A 69 7.64 -6.35 0.28
CA ASP A 69 8.64 -7.03 -0.55
C ASP A 69 9.20 -6.14 -1.66
N TYR A 70 8.34 -5.33 -2.29
CA TYR A 70 8.76 -4.52 -3.43
C TYR A 70 9.04 -3.07 -3.03
N PRO A 71 10.12 -2.46 -3.56
CA PRO A 71 10.33 -1.02 -3.43
C PRO A 71 9.15 -0.30 -4.10
N ASN A 72 8.55 0.66 -3.39
CA ASN A 72 7.38 1.41 -3.86
C ASN A 72 7.79 2.37 -4.98
N LEU A 73 8.04 1.85 -6.19
CA LEU A 73 8.37 2.63 -7.39
C LEU A 73 7.29 3.69 -7.69
N TYR A 74 6.04 3.41 -7.29
CA TYR A 74 4.88 4.28 -7.48
C TYR A 74 4.87 5.57 -6.63
N LYS A 75 5.56 5.66 -5.48
CA LYS A 75 5.65 6.93 -4.71
C LYS A 75 6.32 8.03 -5.54
N ASN A 76 7.21 7.66 -6.46
CA ASN A 76 7.90 8.61 -7.33
C ASN A 76 7.06 9.03 -8.54
N LEU A 77 6.14 8.17 -9.01
CA LEU A 77 5.33 8.47 -10.20
C LEU A 77 4.18 9.44 -9.90
N THR A 78 3.53 9.31 -8.73
CA THR A 78 2.40 10.17 -8.34
C THR A 78 2.81 11.60 -7.97
N SER A 79 4.05 11.81 -7.54
CA SER A 79 4.61 13.17 -7.38
C SER A 79 4.71 13.90 -8.72
N CYS A 80 5.19 13.22 -9.76
CA CYS A 80 5.32 13.80 -11.11
C CYS A 80 3.97 14.09 -11.79
N THR A 81 2.95 13.25 -11.60
CA THR A 81 1.65 13.48 -12.23
C THR A 81 0.88 14.67 -11.63
N ASN A 82 1.00 14.88 -10.31
CA ASN A 82 0.35 16.01 -9.65
C ASN A 82 0.97 17.37 -10.07
N GLN A 83 2.29 17.43 -10.30
CA GLN A 83 2.94 18.62 -10.87
C GLN A 83 2.47 18.90 -12.30
N LEU A 84 2.35 17.89 -13.16
CA LEU A 84 1.89 18.05 -14.54
C LEU A 84 0.43 18.54 -14.63
N ILE A 85 -0.47 18.05 -13.75
CA ILE A 85 -1.87 18.51 -13.71
C ILE A 85 -1.96 19.98 -13.27
N ILE A 86 -1.17 20.42 -12.29
CA ILE A 86 -1.13 21.82 -11.85
C ILE A 86 -0.61 22.72 -12.98
N ILE A 87 0.46 22.31 -13.69
CA ILE A 87 1.01 23.07 -14.82
C ILE A 87 -0.01 23.14 -15.97
N ALA A 88 -0.65 22.02 -16.33
CA ALA A 88 -1.64 21.99 -17.40
C ALA A 88 -2.88 22.86 -17.10
N ASN A 89 -3.30 22.95 -15.82
CA ASN A 89 -4.40 23.81 -15.41
C ASN A 89 -4.02 25.30 -15.37
N ASN A 90 -2.76 25.63 -15.07
CA ASN A 90 -2.27 27.02 -15.11
C ASN A 90 -2.03 27.56 -16.53
N ILE A 91 -1.73 26.69 -17.50
CA ILE A 91 -1.57 27.08 -18.93
C ILE A 91 -2.93 27.31 -19.61
N LYS A 92 -4.02 26.73 -19.10
CA LYS A 92 -5.38 26.90 -19.63
C LYS A 92 -6.13 28.13 -19.09
N ARG A 93 -5.46 29.01 -18.33
CA ARG A 93 -6.01 30.25 -17.78
C ARG A 93 -5.43 31.48 -18.47
#